data_AF-A0A7C6KW49-F1
#
_entry.id   AF-A0A7C6KW49-F1
#
_cell.length_a   1.000
_cell.length_b   1.000
_cell.length_c   1.000
_cell.angle_alpha   90.00
_cell.angle_beta   90.00
_cell.angle_gamma   90.00
#
_symmetry.space_group_name_H-M   'P 1'
#
loop_
_entity.id
_entity.type
_entity.pdbx_description
1 polymer ?
#
loop_
_entity_poly.entity_id
_entity_poly.type
_entity_poly.pdbx_seq_one_letter_code
_entity_poly.pdbx_strand_id
1 'polypeptide(L)' 'MRDVVIVGAVRTPIGSFGGGLKDVSAVELGAIVIKELLNRTGVDP' A
#
# COMPACT_ATOMS: atom_id res chain seq x y z
N MET A 1 13.15 -27.33 1.34
CA MET A 1 12.85 -26.01 0.72
C MET A 1 11.55 -25.51 1.35
N ARG A 2 11.40 -24.21 1.61
CA ARG A 2 10.14 -23.64 2.13
C ARG A 2 9.43 -22.92 1.00
N ASP A 3 8.11 -23.07 0.93
CA ASP A 3 7.29 -22.40 -0.07
C ASP A 3 7.12 -20.93 0.30
N VAL A 4 7.17 -20.06 -0.70
CA VAL A 4 6.95 -18.61 -0.56
C VAL A 4 5.63 -18.27 -1.24
N VAL A 5 4.76 -17.58 -0.52
CA VAL A 5 3.41 -17.23 -0.98
C VAL A 5 3.14 -15.74 -0.80
N ILE A 6 2.24 -15.20 -1.63
CA ILE A 6 1.74 -13.82 -1.51
C ILE A 6 0.43 -13.86 -0.73
N VAL A 7 0.38 -13.18 0.42
CA VAL A 7 -0.78 -13.18 1.31
C VAL A 7 -1.77 -12.05 1.05
N GLY A 8 -1.38 -11.04 0.27
CA GLY A 8 -2.24 -9.92 -0.09
C GLY A 8 -1.58 -8.95 -1.07
N ALA A 9 -2.39 -8.13 -1.72
CA ALA A 9 -1.95 -7.08 -2.63
C ALA A 9 -2.93 -5.91 -2.60
N VAL A 10 -2.41 -4.70 -2.39
CA VAL A 10 -3.18 -3.45 -2.39
C VAL A 10 -2.36 -2.33 -3.05
N ARG A 11 -3.04 -1.27 -3.48
CA ARG A 11 -2.41 -0.10 -4.08
C ARG A 11 -3.27 1.15 -3.89
N THR A 12 -2.64 2.31 -4.00
CA THR A 12 -3.36 3.57 -4.20
C THR A 12 -3.90 3.66 -5.64
N PRO A 13 -4.83 4.59 -5.91
CA PRO A 13 -5.10 5.06 -7.26
C PRO A 13 -3.85 5.69 -7.89
N ILE A 14 -3.78 5.67 -9.22
CA ILE A 14 -2.72 6.37 -9.95
C ILE A 14 -3.15 7.83 -10.09
N GLY A 15 -2.34 8.74 -9.56
CA GLY A 15 -2.55 10.18 -9.71
C GLY A 15 -2.04 10.70 -11.05
N SER A 16 -2.78 11.61 -11.67
CA SER A 16 -2.25 12.42 -12.78
C SER A 16 -1.34 13.53 -12.25
N PHE A 17 -0.40 13.99 -13.09
CA PHE A 17 0.48 15.11 -12.73
C PHE A 17 -0.34 16.36 -12.39
N GLY A 18 -0.07 16.96 -11.22
CA GLY A 18 -0.86 18.09 -10.70
C GLY A 18 -2.32 17.77 -10.32
N GLY A 19 -2.69 16.49 -10.29
CA GLY A 19 -4.04 16.02 -10.00
C GLY A 19 -4.32 15.79 -8.51
N GLY A 20 -5.28 14.92 -8.20
CA GLY A 20 -5.83 14.74 -6.85
C GLY A 20 -4.89 14.19 -5.78
N LEU A 21 -3.71 13.68 -6.14
CA LEU A 21 -2.70 13.21 -5.19
C LEU A 21 -1.48 14.14 -5.06
N LYS A 22 -1.52 15.33 -5.69
CA LYS A 22 -0.35 16.23 -5.77
C LYS A 22 0.17 16.70 -4.41
N ASP A 23 -0.71 16.80 -3.42
CA ASP A 23 -0.41 17.34 -2.09
C ASP A 23 -0.07 16.24 -1.08
N VAL A 24 -0.07 14.96 -1.49
CA VAL A 24 0.24 13.81 -0.63
C VAL A 24 1.65 13.31 -0.95
N SER A 25 2.50 13.20 0.07
CA SER A 25 3.86 12.72 -0.13
C SER A 25 3.89 11.24 -0.51
N ALA A 26 4.94 10.81 -1.23
CA ALA A 26 5.13 9.40 -1.55
C ALA A 26 5.25 8.51 -0.30
N VAL A 27 5.81 9.06 0.80
CA VAL A 27 5.93 8.35 2.08
C VAL A 27 4.55 8.09 2.69
N GLU A 28 3.66 9.09 2.68
CA GLU A 28 2.29 8.92 3.17
C GLU A 28 1.49 7.94 2.33
N LEU A 29 1.61 8.00 0.99
CA LEU A 29 0.99 7.01 0.09
C LEU A 29 1.48 5.59 0.39
N GLY A 30 2.78 5.42 0.65
CA GLY A 30 3.40 4.17 1.08
C GLY A 30 2.87 3.69 2.44
N ALA A 31 2.78 4.58 3.43
CA ALA A 31 2.26 4.25 4.75
C ALA A 31 0.80 3.79 4.69
N ILE A 32 -0.03 4.44 3.86
CA ILE A 32 -1.43 4.05 3.64
C ILE A 32 -1.52 2.62 3.12
N VAL A 33 -0.73 2.25 2.10
CA VAL A 33 -0.82 0.90 1.52
C VAL A 33 -0.28 -0.18 2.46
N ILE A 34 0.78 0.10 3.23
CA ILE A 34 1.32 -0.86 4.20
C ILE A 34 0.28 -1.10 5.31
N LYS A 35 -0.29 -0.03 5.88
CA LYS A 35 -1.30 -0.12 6.92
C LYS A 35 -2.52 -0.91 6.44
N GLU A 36 -3.00 -0.63 5.24
CA GLU A 36 -4.14 -1.33 4.67
C GLU A 36 -3.84 -2.80 4.35
N LEU A 37 -2.61 -3.11 3.89
CA LEU A 37 -2.19 -4.49 3.66
C LEU A 37 -2.24 -5.30 4.96
N LEU A 38 -1.61 -4.79 6.04
CA LEU A 38 -1.59 -5.45 7.35
C LEU A 38 -3.00 -5.64 7.91
N ASN A 39 -3.86 -4.63 7.77
CA ASN A 39 -5.27 -4.72 8.18
C ASN A 39 -6.03 -5.85 7.45
N ARG A 40 -5.80 -6.04 6.15
CA ARG A 40 -6.48 -7.07 5.34
C ARG A 40 -5.92 -8.47 5.57
N THR A 41 -4.62 -8.57 5.79
CA THR A 41 -3.93 -9.86 5.94
C THR A 41 -3.94 -10.36 7.38
N GLY A 42 -4.20 -9.49 8.36
CA GLY A 42 -4.14 -9.81 9.78
C GLY A 42 -2.71 -10.11 10.25
N VAL A 43 -1.70 -9.65 9.51
CA VAL A 43 -0.29 -9.79 9.90
C VAL A 43 0.03 -8.69 10.91
N ASP A 44 0.65 -9.09 12.03
CA ASP A 44 1.06 -8.14 13.06
C ASP A 44 2.15 -7.17 12.52
N PRO A 45 2.03 -5.85 12.79
CA PRO A 45 2.97 -4.84 12.33
C PRO A 45 4.40 -4.98 12.88
#